data_AF-A0A0P4V3Q7-F1
#
_entry.id   AF-A0A0P4V3Q7-F1
#
_cell.length_a   1.000
_cell.length_b   1.000
_cell.length_c   1.000
_cell.angle_alpha   90.00
_cell.angle_beta   90.00
_cell.angle_gamma   90.00
#
_symmetry.space_group_name_H-M   'P 1'
#
loop_
_entity.id
_entity.type
_entity.pdbx_description
1 polymer ?
#
loop_
_entity_poly.entity_id
_entity_poly.type
_entity_poly.pdbx_seq_one_letter_code
_entity_poly.pdbx_strand_id
1 'polypeptide(L)'
;MIPGVLAPGGFQFQGRFFDAYRFRGLQGDYIRLSVVGSDSRSMNSLKLKPAFVLLDANNNVIGEGKQSPEAINIRLQTKLSATGIYTIVVTSRQSGDLGRYSLALQRVYKNTYQRK
;
A
#
# COMPACT_ATOMS: atom_id res chain seq x y z
N MET A 1 -6.05 1.48 10.84
CA MET A 1 -6.16 1.44 9.36
C MET A 1 -6.50 2.84 8.90
N ILE A 2 -6.00 3.26 7.74
CA ILE A 2 -6.28 4.56 7.14
C ILE A 2 -7.20 4.31 5.94
N PRO A 3 -8.46 4.81 5.94
CA PRO A 3 -9.33 4.68 4.78
C PRO A 3 -8.90 5.63 3.66
N GLY A 4 -9.17 5.23 2.41
CA GLY A 4 -8.93 6.06 1.22
C GLY A 4 -9.92 5.75 0.10
N VAL A 5 -10.02 6.66 -0.87
CA VAL A 5 -10.90 6.52 -2.03
C VAL A 5 -10.16 7.01 -3.27
N LEU A 6 -9.90 6.11 -4.22
CA LEU A 6 -9.45 6.49 -5.54
C LEU A 6 -10.66 6.96 -6.35
N ALA A 7 -10.73 8.27 -6.58
CA ALA A 7 -11.82 8.94 -7.28
C ALA A 7 -11.30 10.17 -8.05
N PRO A 8 -12.07 10.65 -9.05
CA PRO A 8 -11.82 11.94 -9.69
C PRO A 8 -11.68 13.09 -8.68
N GLY A 9 -10.76 14.01 -8.95
CA GLY A 9 -10.45 15.17 -8.10
C GLY A 9 -9.09 15.11 -7.39
N GLY A 10 -8.40 13.96 -7.44
CA GLY A 10 -7.03 13.79 -6.95
C GLY A 10 -5.97 13.83 -8.07
N PHE A 11 -4.73 13.48 -7.72
CA PHE A 11 -3.66 13.31 -8.70
C PHE A 11 -3.98 12.13 -9.63
N GLN A 12 -3.81 12.35 -10.94
CA GLN A 12 -4.07 11.35 -11.98
C GLN A 12 -2.89 11.25 -12.94
N PHE A 13 -2.54 10.03 -13.32
CA PHE A 13 -1.53 9.75 -14.35
C PHE A 13 -1.93 8.49 -15.14
N GLN A 14 -1.89 8.57 -16.47
CA GLN A 14 -2.26 7.47 -17.38
C GLN A 14 -3.60 6.80 -17.02
N GLY A 15 -4.63 7.60 -16.71
CA GLY A 15 -5.97 7.10 -16.39
C GLY A 15 -6.10 6.44 -15.00
N ARG A 16 -5.07 6.48 -14.16
CA ARG A 16 -5.12 6.01 -12.77
C ARG A 16 -5.10 7.17 -11.79
N PHE A 17 -5.77 6.99 -10.66
CA PHE A 17 -5.74 7.91 -9.52
C PHE A 17 -4.73 7.43 -8.49
N PHE A 18 -4.14 8.38 -7.75
CA PHE A 18 -3.10 8.08 -6.78
C PHE A 18 -3.33 8.84 -5.47
N ASP A 19 -3.09 8.13 -4.38
CA ASP A 19 -2.99 8.68 -3.03
C ASP A 19 -1.59 8.40 -2.48
N ALA A 20 -1.03 9.37 -1.75
CA ALA A 20 0.31 9.28 -1.18
C ALA A 20 0.27 9.45 0.35
N TYR A 21 0.94 8.54 1.06
CA TYR A 21 1.04 8.57 2.51
C TYR A 21 2.50 8.57 2.94
N ARG A 22 2.86 9.47 3.84
CA ARG A 22 4.24 9.60 4.33
C ARG A 22 4.32 9.12 5.77
N PHE A 23 5.40 8.42 6.10
CA PHE A 23 5.70 8.04 7.48
C PHE A 23 7.20 8.15 7.75
N ARG A 24 7.57 8.35 9.01
CA ARG A 24 8.96 8.31 9.45
C ARG A 24 9.32 6.87 9.83
N GLY A 25 10.34 6.32 9.19
CA GLY A 25 10.93 5.02 9.50
C GLY A 25 12.30 5.18 10.17
N LEU A 26 12.70 4.17 10.93
CA LEU A 26 14.05 4.05 11.48
C LEU A 26 14.81 2.94 10.74
N GLN A 27 16.12 3.11 10.64
CA GLN A 27 17.00 2.07 10.13
C GLN A 27 16.80 0.77 10.91
N GLY A 28 16.66 -0.33 10.19
CA GLY A 28 16.51 -1.65 10.77
C GLY A 28 15.07 -2.05 11.09
N ASP A 29 14.11 -1.13 11.01
CA ASP A 29 12.70 -1.45 11.18
C ASP A 29 12.28 -2.53 10.20
N TYR A 30 11.61 -3.56 10.71
CA TYR A 30 10.87 -4.47 9.87
C TYR A 30 9.42 -4.00 9.82
N ILE A 31 8.90 -3.68 8.65
CA ILE A 31 7.53 -3.20 8.48
C ILE A 31 6.68 -4.20 7.70
N ARG A 32 5.38 -4.14 7.96
CA ARG A 32 4.34 -4.77 7.15
C ARG A 32 3.39 -3.68 6.66
N LEU A 33 3.26 -3.59 5.35
CA LEU A 33 2.27 -2.79 4.65
C LEU A 33 1.18 -3.69 4.12
N SER A 34 -0.08 -3.28 4.25
CA SER A 34 -1.23 -3.98 3.67
C SER A 34 -2.20 -2.97 3.09
N VAL A 35 -2.64 -3.18 1.85
CA VAL A 35 -3.72 -2.40 1.22
C VAL A 35 -4.83 -3.36 0.83
N VAL A 36 -6.01 -3.08 1.35
CA VAL A 36 -7.23 -3.83 1.04
C VAL A 36 -8.16 -2.95 0.24
N GLY A 37 -8.38 -3.29 -1.03
CA GLY A 37 -9.38 -2.64 -1.87
C GLY A 37 -10.77 -3.22 -1.65
N SER A 38 -11.79 -2.53 -2.15
CA SER A 38 -13.17 -2.98 -2.09
C SER A 38 -13.45 -4.08 -3.12
N ASP A 39 -14.01 -5.20 -2.66
CA ASP A 39 -14.77 -6.11 -3.50
C ASP A 39 -16.25 -5.70 -3.49
N SER A 40 -16.91 -5.83 -4.63
CA SER A 40 -18.34 -5.50 -4.74
C SER A 40 -19.14 -6.67 -4.19
N ARG A 41 -19.81 -6.47 -3.05
CA ARG A 41 -21.00 -7.24 -2.67
C ARG A 41 -22.31 -6.61 -3.14
N SER A 42 -22.27 -5.44 -3.80
CA SER A 42 -23.45 -4.73 -4.30
C SER A 42 -23.16 -4.17 -5.69
N MET A 43 -24.12 -4.32 -6.61
CA MET A 43 -24.01 -3.99 -8.05
C MET A 43 -23.58 -2.54 -8.36
N ASN A 44 -23.60 -1.63 -7.37
CA ASN A 44 -23.23 -0.22 -7.50
C ASN A 44 -21.96 0.17 -6.71
N SER A 45 -21.23 -0.81 -6.15
CA SER A 45 -20.02 -0.55 -5.37
C SER A 45 -18.77 -0.66 -6.25
N LEU A 46 -18.04 0.45 -6.36
CA LEU A 46 -16.74 0.52 -7.04
C LEU A 46 -15.82 -0.63 -6.58
N LYS A 47 -15.49 -1.54 -7.49
CA LYS A 47 -14.51 -2.62 -7.26
C LYS A 47 -13.12 -2.01 -7.42
N LEU A 48 -12.30 -2.07 -6.39
CA LEU A 48 -10.92 -1.62 -6.47
C LEU A 48 -9.97 -2.80 -6.25
N LYS A 49 -9.22 -3.12 -7.31
CA LYS A 49 -8.01 -3.95 -7.20
C LYS A 49 -6.82 -3.02 -6.99
N PRO A 50 -6.29 -2.91 -5.76
CA PRO A 50 -5.24 -1.94 -5.48
C PRO A 50 -3.89 -2.39 -6.04
N ALA A 51 -3.02 -1.41 -6.25
CA ALA A 51 -1.58 -1.55 -6.40
C ALA A 51 -0.92 -0.51 -5.50
N PHE A 52 0.29 -0.78 -5.01
CA PHE A 52 1.06 0.25 -4.32
C PHE A 52 2.57 0.03 -4.49
N VAL A 53 3.32 1.13 -4.36
CA VAL A 53 4.78 1.13 -4.21
C VAL A 53 5.18 1.82 -2.91
N LEU A 54 6.33 1.42 -2.37
CA LEU A 54 7.00 2.06 -1.25
C LEU A 54 8.26 2.74 -1.78
N LEU A 55 8.36 4.04 -1.53
CA LEU A 55 9.50 4.87 -1.88
C LEU A 55 10.33 5.21 -0.64
N ASP A 56 11.64 5.24 -0.79
CA ASP A 56 12.55 5.80 0.22
C ASP A 56 12.60 7.35 0.16
N ALA A 57 13.43 7.95 1.00
CA ALA A 57 13.58 9.40 1.08
C ALA A 57 14.14 10.05 -0.20
N ASN A 58 14.77 9.26 -1.07
CA ASN A 58 15.32 9.69 -2.35
C ASN A 58 14.38 9.36 -3.53
N ASN A 59 13.14 8.95 -3.24
CA ASN A 59 12.13 8.52 -4.20
C ASN A 59 12.47 7.22 -4.96
N ASN A 60 13.41 6.41 -4.46
CA ASN A 60 13.66 5.09 -5.05
C ASN A 60 12.57 4.11 -4.62
N VAL A 61 12.08 3.30 -5.56
CA VAL A 61 11.17 2.19 -5.24
C VAL A 61 11.95 1.11 -4.49
N ILE A 62 11.58 0.88 -3.22
CA ILE A 62 12.18 -0.15 -2.36
C ILE A 62 11.24 -1.33 -2.10
N GLY A 63 10.03 -1.30 -2.66
CA GLY A 63 9.11 -2.41 -2.65
C GLY A 63 7.76 -2.09 -3.28
N GLU A 64 7.01 -3.14 -3.60
CA GLU A 64 5.68 -3.08 -4.21
C GLU A 64 4.79 -4.17 -3.62
N GLY A 65 3.48 -3.96 -3.65
CA GLY A 65 2.53 -5.01 -3.26
C GLY A 65 2.50 -6.15 -4.29
N LYS A 66 3.06 -7.31 -3.95
CA LYS A 66 3.12 -8.49 -4.85
C LYS A 66 1.93 -9.42 -4.64
N GLN A 67 1.16 -9.75 -5.69
CA GLN A 67 0.14 -10.81 -5.64
C GLN A 67 -0.52 -11.10 -7.00
N SER A 68 -1.36 -12.15 -7.03
CA SER A 68 -2.14 -12.60 -8.18
C SER A 68 -3.09 -11.51 -8.74
N PRO A 69 -3.49 -11.61 -10.02
CA PRO A 69 -4.31 -10.60 -10.73
C PRO A 69 -5.65 -10.26 -10.06
N GLU A 70 -6.19 -11.17 -9.24
CA GLU A 70 -7.50 -11.01 -8.59
C GLU A 70 -7.41 -10.52 -7.15
N ALA A 71 -6.21 -10.40 -6.59
CA ALA A 71 -6.08 -10.06 -5.20
C ALA A 71 -6.55 -8.64 -4.89
N ILE A 72 -7.45 -8.54 -3.91
CA ILE A 72 -7.93 -7.30 -3.32
C ILE A 72 -7.13 -6.90 -2.07
N ASN A 73 -6.28 -7.79 -1.54
CA ASN A 73 -5.51 -7.57 -0.31
C ASN A 73 -4.02 -7.82 -0.54
N ILE A 74 -3.33 -6.78 -0.98
CA ILE A 74 -1.90 -6.81 -1.30
C ILE A 74 -1.05 -6.41 -0.10
N ARG A 75 0.11 -7.05 0.04
CA ARG A 75 0.99 -6.84 1.19
C ARG A 75 2.45 -6.74 0.78
N LEU A 76 3.22 -6.02 1.58
CA LEU A 76 4.67 -5.96 1.51
C LEU A 76 5.23 -6.11 2.92
N GLN A 77 6.24 -6.95 3.09
CA GLN A 77 7.08 -6.97 4.28
C GLN A 77 8.51 -6.66 3.87
N THR A 78 9.11 -5.66 4.52
CA THR A 78 10.48 -5.25 4.17
C THR A 78 11.19 -4.64 5.36
N LYS A 79 12.52 -4.66 5.32
CA LYS A 79 13.39 -4.02 6.30
C LYS A 79 13.81 -2.66 5.76
N LEU A 80 13.67 -1.61 6.56
CA LEU A 80 14.11 -0.27 6.19
C LEU A 80 15.63 -0.16 6.31
N SER A 81 16.28 0.28 5.24
CA SER A 81 17.74 0.39 5.14
C SER A 81 18.31 1.62 5.86
N ALA A 82 17.48 2.66 6.08
CA ALA A 82 17.90 3.93 6.64
C ALA A 82 16.80 4.56 7.51
N THR A 83 17.19 5.50 8.37
CA THR A 83 16.24 6.37 9.08
C THR A 83 15.83 7.51 8.15
N GLY A 84 14.54 7.75 7.97
CA GLY A 84 14.08 8.78 7.04
C GLY A 84 12.57 8.81 6.84
N ILE A 85 12.14 9.65 5.89
CA ILE A 85 10.74 9.70 5.45
C ILE A 85 10.56 8.75 4.28
N TYR A 86 9.55 7.89 4.39
CA TYR A 86 9.14 6.95 3.36
C TYR A 86 7.76 7.35 2.83
N THR A 87 7.51 7.08 1.56
CA THR A 87 6.24 7.40 0.90
C THR A 87 5.59 6.13 0.35
N ILE A 88 4.37 5.87 0.75
CA ILE A 88 3.52 4.81 0.19
C ILE A 88 2.64 5.47 -0.86
N VAL A 89 2.72 5.01 -2.10
CA VAL A 89 1.87 5.49 -3.19
C VAL A 89 0.88 4.39 -3.54
N VAL A 90 -0.40 4.63 -3.30
CA VAL A 90 -1.50 3.70 -3.59
C VAL A 90 -2.16 4.12 -4.90
N THR A 91 -2.48 3.15 -5.75
CA THR A 91 -3.18 3.36 -7.02
C THR A 91 -4.03 2.14 -7.38
N SER A 92 -4.73 2.21 -8.51
CA SER A 92 -5.48 1.11 -9.06
C SER A 92 -4.62 0.25 -9.99
N ARG A 93 -4.87 -1.06 -10.01
CA ARG A 93 -4.15 -1.97 -10.91
C ARG A 93 -4.50 -1.70 -12.37
N GLN A 94 -5.79 -1.55 -12.68
CA GLN A 94 -6.25 -1.18 -14.02
C GLN A 94 -6.50 0.33 -14.12
N SER A 95 -6.28 0.89 -15.31
CA SER A 95 -6.65 2.28 -15.59
C SER A 95 -8.17 2.44 -15.48
N GLY A 96 -8.64 3.53 -14.90
CA GLY A 96 -10.05 3.84 -14.73
C GLY A 96 -10.72 3.16 -13.53
N ASP A 97 -10.07 2.18 -12.90
CA ASP A 97 -10.57 1.57 -11.66
C ASP A 97 -10.60 2.62 -10.54
N LEU A 98 -11.79 2.78 -9.98
CA LEU A 98 -12.04 3.64 -8.82
C LEU A 98 -12.48 2.78 -7.65
N GLY A 99 -12.45 3.34 -6.44
CA GLY A 99 -13.09 2.72 -5.31
C GLY A 99 -12.40 2.96 -3.99
N ARG A 100 -12.95 2.32 -2.97
CA ARG A 100 -12.48 2.47 -1.59
C ARG A 100 -11.35 1.50 -1.33
N TYR A 101 -10.44 1.89 -0.46
CA TYR A 101 -9.46 0.98 0.11
C TYR A 101 -9.18 1.32 1.57
N SER A 102 -8.45 0.43 2.22
CA SER A 102 -7.88 0.64 3.55
C SER A 102 -6.40 0.30 3.54
N LEU A 103 -5.58 1.22 4.05
CA LEU A 103 -4.14 1.07 4.24
C LEU A 103 -3.83 0.72 5.70
N ALA A 104 -2.92 -0.22 5.92
CA ALA A 104 -2.35 -0.52 7.22
C ALA A 104 -0.82 -0.54 7.12
N LEU A 105 -0.17 0.15 8.05
CA LEU A 105 1.26 0.09 8.30
C LEU A 105 1.49 -0.42 9.72
N GLN A 106 2.33 -1.43 9.86
CA GLN A 106 2.70 -2.01 11.14
C GLN A 106 4.22 -2.16 11.19
N ARG A 107 4.83 -1.75 12.31
CA ARG A 107 6.17 -2.19 12.65
C ARG A 107 6.07 -3.59 13.27
N VAL A 108 6.85 -4.53 12.74
CA VAL A 108 6.85 -5.93 13.17
C VAL A 108 8.17 -6.19 13.87
N TYR A 109 8.12 -6.80 15.05
CA TYR A 109 9.29 -7.28 15.76
C TYR A 109 9.42 -8.77 15.51
N LYS A 110 10.61 -9.27 15.21
CA LYS A 110 10.85 -10.72 15.22
C LYS A 110 10.79 -11.19 16.67
N ASN A 111 9.73 -11.88 17.07
CA ASN A 111 9.75 -12.61 18.34
C ASN A 111 10.57 -13.89 18.15
N THR A 112 11.78 -13.90 18.69
CA THR A 112 12.63 -15.09 18.75
C THR A 112 12.37 -15.80 20.08
N TYR A 113 11.20 -16.42 20.24
CA TYR A 113 11.02 -17.41 21.31
C TYR A 113 11.54 -18.75 20.80
N GLN A 114 12.81 -19.03 21.09
CA GLN A 114 13.35 -20.39 20.98
C GLN A 114 12.69 -21.21 22.10
N ARG A 115 11.86 -22.19 21.75
CA ARG A 115 11.51 -23.29 22.67
C ARG A 115 12.81 -24.06 22.91
N LYS A 116 13.34 -23.98 24.13
CA LYS A 116 14.25 -25.00 24.66
C LYS A 116 13.47 -26.28 24.95
#